data_AF-A0A2N5GUI8-F1
#
_entry.id   AF-A0A2N5GUI8-F1
#
_cell.length_a   1.000
_cell.length_b   1.000
_cell.length_c   1.000
_cell.angle_alpha   90.00
_cell.angle_beta   90.00
_cell.angle_gamma   90.00
#
_symmetry.space_group_name_H-M   'P 1'
#
loop_
_entity.id
_entity.type
_entity.pdbx_description
1 polymer ?
#
loop_
_entity_poly.entity_id
_entity_poly.type
_entity_poly.pdbx_seq_one_letter_code
_entity_poly.pdbx_strand_id
1 'polypeptide(L)'
;MKTKKFYKAKELFCKVIATEDTNNYNLVLKLKAYNALASMFFAEKKITKSLELLAQALKLSKETPTITKEERDNIYFNRSILYLYIGANIKALQDINKVQNHIIIPIETQYVKLLIKLLEDELNDGINEELLSLRVKMQQTDHMEGLVRGWALTIYAILTSCPNSELVDSSKENLVCDLTRISECEKLREKSLALLQLAIFLDLKHKEDQSFIQTLINKTKQFQVSDPLLVAKNHYLEGKFIQTYLHDDSGSLAAFKLALETLDTDYDGLLKADILYEIIRLKEPDYLQMQALELYHNNLQNNFLFTHFHELALPAFRY
;
A
#
# COMPACT_ATOMS: atom_id res chain seq x y z
N MET A 1 17.92 11.76 13.59
CA MET A 1 18.58 12.51 12.48
C MET A 1 17.64 12.83 11.30
N LYS A 2 16.70 11.95 10.91
CA LYS A 2 15.68 12.19 9.85
C LYS A 2 14.74 13.38 10.14
N THR A 3 14.28 13.54 11.38
CA THR A 3 13.40 14.65 11.83
C THR A 3 14.01 16.04 11.64
N LYS A 4 15.32 16.24 11.93
CA LYS A 4 15.98 17.55 11.78
C LYS A 4 16.13 17.98 10.31
N LYS A 5 16.34 17.04 9.39
CA LYS A 5 16.39 17.32 7.94
C LYS A 5 15.00 17.68 7.41
N PHE A 6 13.96 16.99 7.90
CA PHE A 6 12.57 17.26 7.55
C PHE A 6 12.13 18.68 7.93
N TYR A 7 12.41 19.13 9.16
CA TYR A 7 12.07 20.51 9.58
C TYR A 7 12.75 21.59 8.74
N LYS A 8 14.05 21.40 8.42
CA LYS A 8 14.79 22.34 7.56
C LYS A 8 14.22 22.41 6.15
N ALA A 9 13.87 21.27 5.55
CA ALA A 9 13.26 21.22 4.22
C ALA A 9 11.91 21.96 4.20
N LYS A 10 11.08 21.74 5.23
CA LYS A 10 9.79 22.39 5.37
C LYS A 10 9.92 23.91 5.45
N GLU A 11 10.87 24.41 6.25
CA GLU A 11 11.15 25.84 6.38
C GLU A 11 11.56 26.46 5.04
N LEU A 12 12.43 25.78 4.28
CA LEU A 12 12.87 26.23 2.96
C LEU A 12 11.71 26.33 1.97
N PHE A 13 10.84 25.31 1.88
CA PHE A 13 9.70 25.37 0.97
C PHE A 13 8.69 26.44 1.36
N CYS A 14 8.45 26.65 2.66
CA CYS A 14 7.62 27.76 3.13
C CYS A 14 8.20 29.13 2.71
N LYS A 15 9.52 29.29 2.77
CA LYS A 15 10.21 30.52 2.31
C LYS A 15 10.01 30.74 0.80
N VAL A 16 10.16 29.69 -0.02
CA VAL A 16 9.93 29.77 -1.47
C VAL A 16 8.49 30.19 -1.80
N ILE A 17 7.51 29.68 -1.06
CA ILE A 17 6.09 30.04 -1.24
C ILE A 17 5.85 31.50 -0.87
N ALA A 18 6.49 32.00 0.19
CA ALA A 18 6.32 33.36 0.70
C ALA A 18 6.99 34.44 -0.16
N THR A 19 7.89 34.08 -1.08
CA THR A 19 8.54 35.05 -1.97
C THR A 19 7.52 35.84 -2.78
N GLU A 20 7.60 37.17 -2.82
CA GLU A 20 6.59 38.01 -3.50
C GLU A 20 6.74 38.03 -5.03
N ASP A 21 7.88 37.60 -5.58
CA ASP A 21 8.12 37.64 -7.02
C ASP A 21 7.07 36.85 -7.82
N THR A 22 6.60 37.48 -8.90
CA THR A 22 5.48 37.02 -9.74
C THR A 22 5.90 36.52 -11.13
N ASN A 23 7.20 36.40 -11.41
CA ASN A 23 7.64 35.88 -12.71
C ASN A 23 7.31 34.38 -12.86
N ASN A 24 7.23 33.92 -14.11
CA ASN A 24 6.85 32.56 -14.48
C ASN A 24 7.76 31.48 -13.86
N TYR A 25 9.06 31.77 -13.74
CA TYR A 25 10.01 30.85 -13.12
C TYR A 25 9.74 30.66 -11.62
N ASN A 26 9.49 31.76 -10.91
CA ASN A 26 9.16 31.75 -9.50
C ASN A 26 7.79 31.13 -9.24
N LEU A 27 6.83 31.30 -10.16
CA LEU A 27 5.55 30.61 -10.11
C LEU A 27 5.72 29.08 -10.15
N VAL A 28 6.52 28.56 -11.08
CA VAL A 28 6.84 27.13 -11.17
C VAL A 28 7.51 26.63 -9.88
N LEU A 29 8.48 27.39 -9.35
CA LEU A 29 9.13 27.03 -8.08
C LEU A 29 8.16 27.01 -6.90
N LYS A 30 7.24 27.96 -6.82
CA LYS A 30 6.17 27.98 -5.80
C LYS A 30 5.29 26.75 -5.90
N LEU A 31 4.85 26.38 -7.10
CA LEU A 31 4.02 25.19 -7.31
C LEU A 31 4.76 23.90 -6.91
N LYS A 32 6.04 23.78 -7.26
CA LYS A 32 6.89 22.65 -6.82
C LYS A 32 7.05 22.63 -5.30
N ALA A 33 7.22 23.79 -4.66
CA ALA A 33 7.30 23.90 -3.20
C ALA A 33 5.99 23.51 -2.50
N TYR A 34 4.83 23.92 -3.03
CA TYR A 34 3.52 23.46 -2.54
C TYR A 34 3.38 21.95 -2.64
N ASN A 35 3.77 21.38 -3.78
CA ASN A 35 3.67 19.95 -4.04
C ASN A 35 4.58 19.14 -3.12
N ALA A 36 5.83 19.59 -2.92
CA ALA A 36 6.77 18.99 -1.97
C ALA A 36 6.25 19.04 -0.52
N LEU A 37 5.73 20.19 -0.07
CA LEU A 37 5.12 20.32 1.26
C LEU A 37 3.90 19.42 1.42
N ALA A 38 3.05 19.32 0.40
CA ALA A 38 1.90 18.42 0.44
C ALA A 38 2.33 16.96 0.61
N SER A 39 3.37 16.52 -0.10
CA SER A 39 3.97 15.18 0.06
C SER A 39 4.52 14.97 1.48
N MET A 40 5.23 15.96 2.02
CA MET A 40 5.74 15.92 3.40
C MET A 40 4.62 15.79 4.43
N PHE A 41 3.52 16.55 4.28
CA PHE A 41 2.37 16.44 5.18
C PHE A 41 1.61 15.12 5.01
N PHE A 42 1.54 14.57 3.79
CA PHE A 42 0.98 13.25 3.57
C PHE A 42 1.80 12.16 4.28
N ALA A 43 3.12 12.23 4.24
CA ALA A 43 4.01 11.32 4.97
C ALA A 43 3.82 11.42 6.50
N GLU A 44 3.49 12.61 7.03
CA GLU A 44 3.09 12.81 8.44
C GLU A 44 1.62 12.44 8.72
N LYS A 45 0.91 11.81 7.77
CA LYS A 45 -0.53 11.49 7.84
C LYS A 45 -1.44 12.70 8.12
N LYS A 46 -0.98 13.92 7.81
CA LYS A 46 -1.73 15.18 7.93
C LYS A 46 -2.48 15.48 6.63
N ILE A 47 -3.45 14.64 6.31
CA ILE A 47 -4.14 14.59 5.01
C ILE A 47 -4.83 15.91 4.66
N THR A 48 -5.59 16.49 5.60
CA THR A 48 -6.31 17.76 5.39
C THR A 48 -5.38 18.89 4.94
N LYS A 49 -4.22 19.00 5.60
CA LYS A 49 -3.22 20.03 5.29
C LYS A 49 -2.55 19.80 3.93
N SER A 50 -2.34 18.55 3.57
CA SER A 50 -1.84 18.19 2.23
C SER A 50 -2.84 18.61 1.14
N LEU A 51 -4.14 18.34 1.33
CA LEU A 51 -5.20 18.76 0.42
C LEU A 51 -5.30 20.29 0.29
N GLU A 52 -5.22 21.03 1.40
CA GLU A 52 -5.25 22.49 1.41
C GLU A 52 -4.12 23.09 0.57
N LEU A 53 -2.90 22.58 0.73
CA LEU A 53 -1.73 23.04 -0.03
C LEU A 53 -1.90 22.78 -1.54
N LEU A 54 -2.36 21.59 -1.92
CA LEU A 54 -2.59 21.27 -3.34
C LEU A 54 -3.78 22.05 -3.92
N ALA A 55 -4.78 22.40 -3.11
CA ALA A 55 -5.87 23.28 -3.55
C ALA A 55 -5.39 24.71 -3.83
N GLN A 56 -4.50 25.24 -2.97
CA GLN A 56 -3.85 26.53 -3.19
C GLN A 56 -2.95 26.51 -4.44
N ALA A 57 -2.12 25.48 -4.59
CA ALA A 57 -1.30 25.28 -5.79
C ALA A 57 -2.14 25.18 -7.06
N LEU A 58 -3.27 24.48 -7.02
CA LEU A 58 -4.17 24.39 -8.16
C LEU A 58 -4.78 25.74 -8.53
N LYS A 59 -5.13 26.57 -7.54
CA LYS A 59 -5.65 27.92 -7.79
C LYS A 59 -4.59 28.77 -8.48
N LEU A 60 -3.37 28.75 -7.96
CA LEU A 60 -2.23 29.50 -8.47
C LEU A 60 -1.83 29.07 -9.89
N SER A 61 -1.81 27.76 -10.17
CA SER A 61 -1.46 27.22 -11.50
C SER A 61 -2.48 27.49 -12.61
N LYS A 62 -3.66 28.07 -12.28
CA LYS A 62 -4.63 28.51 -13.27
C LYS A 62 -4.34 29.92 -13.81
N GLU A 63 -3.45 30.67 -13.19
CA GLU A 63 -3.08 32.03 -13.62
C GLU A 63 -2.32 32.03 -14.95
N THR A 64 -1.43 31.07 -15.17
CA THR A 64 -0.66 30.92 -16.42
C THR A 64 -0.64 29.45 -16.91
N PRO A 65 -1.77 28.93 -17.41
CA PRO A 65 -1.99 27.50 -17.59
C PRO A 65 -1.07 26.83 -18.63
N THR A 66 -0.53 27.59 -19.57
CA THR A 66 0.41 27.09 -20.60
C THR A 66 1.78 26.77 -20.03
N ILE A 67 2.23 27.55 -19.03
CA ILE A 67 3.56 27.44 -18.44
C ILE A 67 3.58 26.35 -17.36
N THR A 68 2.50 26.24 -16.60
CA THR A 68 2.39 25.37 -15.42
C THR A 68 1.68 24.05 -15.73
N LYS A 69 1.70 23.62 -17.00
CA LYS A 69 0.95 22.43 -17.45
C LYS A 69 1.46 21.15 -16.79
N GLU A 70 2.76 21.05 -16.58
CA GLU A 70 3.41 19.90 -15.92
C GLU A 70 3.11 19.89 -14.42
N GLU A 71 3.24 21.03 -13.75
CA GLU A 71 2.91 21.16 -12.33
C GLU A 71 1.43 20.86 -12.07
N ARG A 72 0.54 21.28 -12.97
CA ARG A 72 -0.89 20.93 -12.88
C ARG A 72 -1.14 19.44 -12.95
N ASP A 73 -0.45 18.71 -13.84
CA ASP A 73 -0.58 17.26 -13.91
C ASP A 73 -0.16 16.61 -12.60
N ASN A 74 0.96 17.04 -12.00
CA ASN A 74 1.37 16.59 -10.66
C ASN A 74 0.32 16.91 -9.58
N ILE A 75 -0.24 18.12 -9.58
CA ILE A 75 -1.24 18.54 -8.60
C ILE A 75 -2.51 17.69 -8.71
N TYR A 76 -3.03 17.48 -9.92
CA TYR A 76 -4.21 16.64 -10.14
C TYR A 76 -3.94 15.18 -9.77
N PHE A 77 -2.79 14.64 -10.18
CA PHE A 77 -2.38 13.28 -9.84
C PHE A 77 -2.30 13.08 -8.32
N ASN A 78 -1.57 13.94 -7.60
CA ASN A 78 -1.41 13.83 -6.15
C ASN A 78 -2.70 14.06 -5.38
N ARG A 79 -3.57 14.97 -5.83
CA ARG A 79 -4.91 15.14 -5.24
C ARG A 79 -5.77 13.89 -5.41
N SER A 80 -5.69 13.21 -6.56
CA SER A 80 -6.42 11.96 -6.77
C SER A 80 -6.01 10.88 -5.77
N ILE A 81 -4.71 10.79 -5.46
CA ILE A 81 -4.17 9.87 -4.43
C ILE A 81 -4.71 10.23 -3.04
N LEU A 82 -4.74 11.51 -2.67
CA LEU A 82 -5.29 11.94 -1.37
C LEU A 82 -6.78 11.65 -1.25
N TYR A 83 -7.55 11.86 -2.33
CA TYR A 83 -8.97 11.54 -2.32
C TYR A 83 -9.22 10.04 -2.22
N LEU A 84 -8.44 9.21 -2.91
CA LEU A 84 -8.46 7.76 -2.71
C LEU A 84 -8.16 7.37 -1.27
N TYR A 85 -7.15 7.99 -0.65
CA TYR A 85 -6.77 7.70 0.73
C TYR A 85 -7.89 7.97 1.76
N ILE A 86 -8.78 8.93 1.49
CA ILE A 86 -9.92 9.26 2.37
C ILE A 86 -11.25 8.66 1.89
N GLY A 87 -11.23 7.76 0.89
CA GLY A 87 -12.43 7.13 0.33
C GLY A 87 -13.32 8.06 -0.51
N ALA A 88 -12.81 9.21 -0.97
CA ALA A 88 -13.55 10.15 -1.80
C ALA A 88 -13.41 9.81 -3.31
N ASN A 89 -13.82 8.60 -3.70
CA ASN A 89 -13.56 8.00 -5.02
C ASN A 89 -14.02 8.87 -6.21
N ILE A 90 -15.22 9.46 -6.16
CA ILE A 90 -15.72 10.38 -7.20
C ILE A 90 -14.78 11.58 -7.40
N LYS A 91 -14.26 12.17 -6.32
CA LYS A 91 -13.33 13.31 -6.41
C LYS A 91 -11.98 12.88 -6.95
N ALA A 92 -11.52 11.68 -6.56
CA ALA A 92 -10.30 11.10 -7.13
C ALA A 92 -10.43 10.92 -8.65
N LEU A 93 -11.57 10.37 -9.11
CA LEU A 93 -11.86 10.16 -10.52
C LEU A 93 -11.91 11.47 -11.31
N GLN A 94 -12.53 12.50 -10.75
CA GLN A 94 -12.59 13.83 -11.35
C GLN A 94 -11.21 14.46 -11.53
N ASP A 95 -10.29 14.27 -10.57
CA ASP A 95 -8.94 14.84 -10.66
C ASP A 95 -8.03 14.01 -11.58
N ILE A 96 -8.07 12.67 -11.52
CA ILE A 96 -7.23 11.84 -12.40
C ILE A 96 -7.61 12.01 -13.88
N ASN A 97 -8.89 12.24 -14.20
CA ASN A 97 -9.35 12.53 -15.56
C ASN A 97 -8.88 13.89 -16.10
N LYS A 98 -8.37 14.78 -15.25
CA LYS A 98 -7.81 16.08 -15.67
C LYS A 98 -6.33 16.02 -15.99
N VAL A 99 -5.63 14.94 -15.62
CA VAL A 99 -4.21 14.74 -15.94
C VAL A 99 -4.05 14.57 -17.45
N GLN A 100 -3.22 15.42 -18.07
CA GLN A 100 -3.00 15.46 -19.52
C GLN A 100 -1.75 14.70 -19.97
N ASN A 101 -1.05 14.05 -19.04
CA ASN A 101 0.13 13.21 -19.29
C ASN A 101 1.34 13.95 -19.90
N HIS A 102 1.58 15.20 -19.52
CA HIS A 102 2.81 15.91 -19.90
C HIS A 102 4.04 15.31 -19.21
N ILE A 103 3.88 14.87 -17.96
CA ILE A 103 4.94 14.27 -17.13
C ILE A 103 4.51 12.95 -16.46
N ILE A 104 3.21 12.78 -16.23
CA ILE A 104 2.66 11.53 -15.70
C ILE A 104 2.51 10.56 -16.85
N ILE A 105 3.13 9.39 -16.74
CA ILE A 105 3.02 8.37 -17.78
C ILE A 105 1.58 7.83 -17.83
N PRO A 106 0.99 7.60 -19.02
CA PRO A 106 -0.43 7.20 -19.13
C PRO A 106 -0.79 5.96 -18.33
N ILE A 107 0.14 5.01 -18.21
CA ILE A 107 -0.06 3.76 -17.47
C ILE A 107 -0.34 3.98 -15.98
N GLU A 108 0.17 5.07 -15.38
CA GLU A 108 -0.13 5.41 -13.98
C GLU A 108 -1.54 5.96 -13.80
N THR A 109 -2.02 6.76 -14.76
CA THR A 109 -3.41 7.23 -14.73
C THR A 109 -4.40 6.10 -14.97
N GLN A 110 -4.07 5.13 -15.84
CA GLN A 110 -4.85 3.91 -16.04
C GLN A 110 -4.93 3.10 -14.75
N TYR A 111 -3.80 2.92 -14.07
CA TYR A 111 -3.74 2.25 -12.78
C TYR A 111 -4.64 2.90 -11.72
N VAL A 112 -4.57 4.22 -11.55
CA VAL A 112 -5.38 4.94 -10.56
C VAL A 112 -6.88 4.79 -10.86
N LYS A 113 -7.29 4.85 -12.13
CA LYS A 113 -8.69 4.63 -12.51
C LYS A 113 -9.17 3.22 -12.20
N LEU A 114 -8.31 2.23 -12.42
CA LEU A 114 -8.63 0.83 -12.12
C LEU A 114 -8.72 0.59 -10.61
N LEU A 115 -7.85 1.21 -9.82
CA LEU A 115 -7.95 1.21 -8.36
C LEU A 115 -9.25 1.86 -7.87
N ILE A 116 -9.65 2.99 -8.44
CA ILE A 116 -10.94 3.62 -8.12
C ILE A 116 -12.10 2.66 -8.41
N LYS A 117 -12.11 2.04 -9.60
CA LYS A 117 -13.15 1.07 -10.01
C LYS A 117 -13.22 -0.12 -9.04
N LEU A 118 -12.07 -0.66 -8.63
CA LEU A 118 -11.99 -1.75 -7.65
C LEU A 118 -12.53 -1.36 -6.27
N LEU A 119 -12.32 -0.11 -5.85
CA LEU A 119 -12.79 0.40 -4.56
C LEU A 119 -14.26 0.85 -4.58
N GLU A 120 -14.86 1.05 -5.76
CA GLU A 120 -16.27 1.41 -5.93
C GLU A 120 -17.19 0.19 -6.14
N ASP A 121 -16.72 -0.87 -6.80
CA ASP A 121 -17.49 -2.08 -7.07
C ASP A 121 -17.02 -3.27 -6.22
N GLU A 122 -17.87 -3.76 -5.31
CA GLU A 122 -17.60 -4.95 -4.49
C GLU A 122 -17.61 -6.28 -5.28
N LEU A 123 -18.01 -6.31 -6.56
CA LEU A 123 -18.37 -7.55 -7.28
C LEU A 123 -18.05 -7.56 -8.79
N ASN A 124 -16.93 -7.00 -9.25
CA ASN A 124 -16.70 -6.85 -10.69
C ASN A 124 -15.76 -7.92 -11.30
N ASP A 125 -16.34 -9.00 -11.82
CA ASP A 125 -15.64 -10.05 -12.59
C ASP A 125 -14.83 -9.48 -13.77
N GLY A 126 -15.19 -8.29 -14.29
CA GLY A 126 -14.52 -7.64 -15.42
C GLY A 126 -13.22 -6.89 -15.10
N ILE A 127 -12.90 -6.62 -13.83
CA ILE A 127 -11.68 -5.87 -13.46
C ILE A 127 -10.42 -6.74 -13.63
N ASN A 128 -10.56 -8.06 -13.53
CA ASN A 128 -9.44 -8.98 -13.54
C ASN A 128 -8.67 -8.94 -14.87
N GLU A 129 -9.35 -8.97 -16.01
CA GLU A 129 -8.70 -8.86 -17.32
C GLU A 129 -7.99 -7.51 -17.52
N GLU A 130 -8.61 -6.42 -17.07
CA GLU A 130 -8.01 -5.08 -17.11
C GLU A 130 -6.75 -5.01 -16.24
N LEU A 131 -6.76 -5.61 -15.04
CA LEU A 131 -5.60 -5.70 -14.14
C LEU A 131 -4.47 -6.52 -14.74
N LEU A 132 -4.80 -7.70 -15.28
CA LEU A 132 -3.84 -8.58 -15.94
C LEU A 132 -3.20 -7.87 -17.14
N SER A 133 -4.01 -7.23 -17.99
CA SER A 133 -3.53 -6.44 -19.15
C SER A 133 -2.62 -5.29 -18.72
N LEU A 134 -3.00 -4.54 -17.68
CA LEU A 134 -2.21 -3.44 -17.15
C LEU A 134 -0.86 -3.94 -16.60
N ARG A 135 -0.84 -5.07 -15.89
CA ARG A 135 0.38 -5.69 -15.38
C ARG A 135 1.32 -6.10 -16.51
N VAL A 136 0.80 -6.76 -17.54
CA VAL A 136 1.59 -7.15 -18.73
C VAL A 136 2.22 -5.92 -19.37
N LYS A 137 1.47 -4.82 -19.53
CA LYS A 137 2.01 -3.55 -20.03
C LYS A 137 3.10 -2.99 -19.11
N MET A 138 2.89 -3.00 -17.80
CA MET A 138 3.89 -2.54 -16.83
C MET A 138 5.19 -3.34 -16.93
N GLN A 139 5.08 -4.67 -17.10
CA GLN A 139 6.21 -5.57 -17.31
C GLN A 139 6.97 -5.25 -18.60
N GLN A 140 6.26 -5.06 -19.71
CA GLN A 140 6.84 -4.69 -21.01
C GLN A 140 7.56 -3.33 -20.97
N THR A 141 7.07 -2.40 -20.15
CA THR A 141 7.68 -1.07 -19.95
C THR A 141 8.74 -1.03 -18.84
N ASP A 142 9.09 -2.17 -18.24
CA ASP A 142 10.02 -2.29 -17.09
C ASP A 142 9.65 -1.37 -15.90
N HIS A 143 8.36 -1.10 -15.73
CA HIS A 143 7.85 -0.21 -14.69
C HIS A 143 7.67 -0.96 -13.37
N MET A 144 8.78 -1.29 -12.71
CA MET A 144 8.85 -2.17 -11.53
C MET A 144 7.98 -1.73 -10.35
N GLU A 145 7.91 -0.42 -10.06
CA GLU A 145 7.01 0.06 -9.01
C GLU A 145 5.53 -0.12 -9.37
N GLY A 146 5.20 0.00 -10.65
CA GLY A 146 3.87 -0.31 -11.15
C GLY A 146 3.56 -1.80 -11.03
N LEU A 147 4.53 -2.67 -11.30
CA LEU A 147 4.34 -4.12 -11.13
C LEU A 147 4.02 -4.49 -9.68
N VAL A 148 4.74 -3.92 -8.71
CA VAL A 148 4.45 -4.11 -7.28
C VAL A 148 3.00 -3.71 -6.97
N ARG A 149 2.61 -2.51 -7.42
CA ARG A 149 1.27 -1.94 -7.24
C ARG A 149 0.19 -2.76 -7.94
N GLY A 150 0.46 -3.23 -9.15
CA GLY A 150 -0.41 -4.09 -9.94
C GLY A 150 -0.65 -5.41 -9.21
N TRP A 151 0.41 -6.03 -8.68
CA TRP A 151 0.28 -7.24 -7.87
C TRP A 151 -0.49 -7.01 -6.58
N ALA A 152 -0.36 -5.87 -5.89
CA ALA A 152 -1.19 -5.57 -4.73
C ALA A 152 -2.69 -5.63 -5.08
N LEU A 153 -3.10 -5.01 -6.21
CA LEU A 153 -4.48 -5.06 -6.70
C LEU A 153 -4.88 -6.45 -7.19
N THR A 154 -4.01 -7.13 -7.93
CA THR A 154 -4.30 -8.48 -8.43
C THR A 154 -4.50 -9.45 -7.28
N ILE A 155 -3.62 -9.46 -6.29
CA ILE A 155 -3.74 -10.31 -5.09
C ILE A 155 -5.05 -9.98 -4.38
N TYR A 156 -5.35 -8.69 -4.17
CA TYR A 156 -6.58 -8.30 -3.48
C TYR A 156 -7.83 -8.67 -4.28
N ALA A 157 -7.89 -8.36 -5.57
CA ALA A 157 -9.06 -8.63 -6.42
C ALA A 157 -9.25 -10.13 -6.69
N ILE A 158 -8.22 -10.81 -7.19
CA ILE A 158 -8.33 -12.19 -7.68
C ILE A 158 -8.49 -13.19 -6.52
N LEU A 159 -7.74 -13.02 -5.42
CA LEU A 159 -7.84 -13.95 -4.29
C LEU A 159 -9.08 -13.72 -3.42
N THR A 160 -9.69 -12.52 -3.42
CA THR A 160 -10.93 -12.31 -2.68
C THR A 160 -12.19 -12.67 -3.47
N SER A 161 -12.19 -12.48 -4.80
CA SER A 161 -13.41 -12.63 -5.61
C SER A 161 -13.59 -14.00 -6.25
N CYS A 162 -12.52 -14.66 -6.71
CA CYS A 162 -12.63 -15.88 -7.53
C CYS A 162 -11.53 -16.91 -7.24
N PRO A 163 -11.38 -17.39 -6.00
CA PRO A 163 -10.21 -18.18 -5.59
C PRO A 163 -9.99 -19.51 -6.34
N ASN A 164 -11.04 -20.09 -6.93
CA ASN A 164 -11.02 -21.40 -7.58
C ASN A 164 -11.03 -21.33 -9.13
N SER A 165 -10.65 -20.21 -9.74
CA SER A 165 -10.59 -20.07 -11.20
C SER A 165 -9.20 -20.42 -11.78
N GLU A 166 -9.13 -20.93 -13.01
CA GLU A 166 -7.85 -21.18 -13.72
C GLU A 166 -6.98 -19.91 -13.85
N LEU A 167 -7.62 -18.73 -13.82
CA LEU A 167 -6.95 -17.43 -13.77
C LEU A 167 -6.16 -17.24 -12.46
N VAL A 168 -6.58 -17.87 -11.36
CA VAL A 168 -5.84 -17.85 -10.09
C VAL A 168 -4.55 -18.63 -10.21
N ASP A 169 -4.59 -19.85 -10.73
CA ASP A 169 -3.40 -20.72 -10.80
C ASP A 169 -2.31 -20.11 -11.69
N SER A 170 -2.69 -19.62 -12.86
CA SER A 170 -1.77 -18.86 -13.72
C SER A 170 -1.26 -17.58 -13.05
N SER A 171 -2.08 -16.92 -12.23
CA SER A 171 -1.64 -15.74 -11.47
C SER A 171 -0.70 -16.08 -10.32
N LYS A 172 -0.86 -17.22 -9.64
CA LYS A 172 0.03 -17.71 -8.57
C LYS A 172 1.45 -17.94 -9.08
N GLU A 173 1.60 -18.62 -10.21
CA GLU A 173 2.91 -18.84 -10.84
C GLU A 173 3.56 -17.53 -11.29
N ASN A 174 2.78 -16.66 -11.95
CA ASN A 174 3.25 -15.35 -12.38
C ASN A 174 3.67 -14.47 -11.20
N LEU A 175 2.93 -14.52 -10.08
CA LEU A 175 3.24 -13.79 -8.85
C LEU A 175 4.62 -14.20 -8.33
N VAL A 176 4.84 -15.51 -8.22
CA VAL A 176 6.10 -16.06 -7.75
C VAL A 176 7.26 -15.65 -8.66
N CYS A 177 7.09 -15.72 -9.97
CA CYS A 177 8.11 -15.34 -10.95
C CYS A 177 8.45 -13.84 -10.87
N ASP A 178 7.43 -12.98 -10.98
CA ASP A 178 7.61 -11.52 -10.97
C ASP A 178 8.20 -11.04 -9.64
N LEU A 179 7.73 -11.55 -8.50
CA LEU A 179 8.25 -11.12 -7.19
C LEU A 179 9.69 -11.57 -6.95
N THR A 180 10.10 -12.71 -7.53
CA THR A 180 11.50 -13.14 -7.50
C THR A 180 12.36 -12.10 -8.22
N ARG A 181 11.97 -11.70 -9.45
CA ARG A 181 12.67 -10.65 -10.21
C ARG A 181 12.68 -9.30 -9.49
N ILE A 182 11.55 -8.87 -8.93
CA ILE A 182 11.45 -7.58 -8.25
C ILE A 182 12.33 -7.56 -6.98
N SER A 183 12.45 -8.70 -6.27
CA SER A 183 13.23 -8.80 -5.04
C SER A 183 14.74 -8.64 -5.22
N GLU A 184 15.24 -8.84 -6.44
CA GLU A 184 16.64 -8.58 -6.83
C GLU A 184 16.96 -7.07 -6.76
N CYS A 185 15.94 -6.21 -6.94
CA CYS A 185 16.08 -4.78 -6.73
C CYS A 185 16.04 -4.45 -5.23
N GLU A 186 17.18 -4.05 -4.68
CA GLU A 186 17.33 -3.72 -3.24
C GLU A 186 16.26 -2.73 -2.74
N LYS A 187 15.93 -1.71 -3.55
CA LYS A 187 14.92 -0.68 -3.19
C LYS A 187 13.48 -1.20 -3.13
N LEU A 188 13.20 -2.33 -3.77
CA LEU A 188 11.86 -2.93 -3.85
C LEU A 188 11.74 -4.22 -3.05
N ARG A 189 12.83 -4.74 -2.50
CA ARG A 189 12.88 -5.98 -1.73
C ARG A 189 11.85 -6.03 -0.60
N GLU A 190 11.74 -4.97 0.19
CA GLU A 190 10.76 -4.86 1.28
C GLU A 190 9.32 -4.87 0.76
N LYS A 191 9.07 -4.20 -0.38
CA LYS A 191 7.74 -4.20 -1.02
C LYS A 191 7.38 -5.56 -1.60
N SER A 192 8.33 -6.27 -2.18
CA SER A 192 8.14 -7.66 -2.64
C SER A 192 7.79 -8.58 -1.49
N LEU A 193 8.49 -8.46 -0.35
CA LEU A 193 8.16 -9.23 0.85
C LEU A 193 6.74 -8.91 1.33
N ALA A 194 6.38 -7.63 1.41
CA ALA A 194 5.05 -7.21 1.82
C ALA A 194 3.93 -7.76 0.90
N LEU A 195 4.19 -7.92 -0.40
CA LEU A 195 3.26 -8.57 -1.33
C LEU A 195 3.10 -10.07 -1.07
N LEU A 196 4.20 -10.79 -0.81
CA LEU A 196 4.13 -12.20 -0.41
C LEU A 196 3.32 -12.36 0.87
N GLN A 197 3.54 -11.48 1.84
CA GLN A 197 2.81 -11.46 3.11
C GLN A 197 1.32 -11.17 2.92
N LEU A 198 0.96 -10.25 2.00
CA LEU A 198 -0.43 -9.97 1.66
C LEU A 198 -1.11 -11.20 1.03
N ALA A 199 -0.45 -11.87 0.09
CA ALA A 199 -0.97 -13.10 -0.52
C ALA A 199 -1.19 -14.21 0.52
N ILE A 200 -0.18 -14.49 1.37
CA ILE A 200 -0.30 -15.47 2.47
C ILE A 200 -1.49 -15.13 3.38
N PHE A 201 -1.62 -13.87 3.78
CA PHE A 201 -2.69 -13.43 4.68
C PHE A 201 -4.08 -13.68 4.08
N LEU A 202 -4.26 -13.36 2.79
CA LEU A 202 -5.53 -13.57 2.08
C LEU A 202 -5.83 -15.06 1.91
N ASP A 203 -4.88 -15.86 1.43
CA ASP A 203 -5.08 -17.30 1.25
C ASP A 203 -5.38 -18.02 2.57
N LEU A 204 -4.72 -17.62 3.68
CA LEU A 204 -5.01 -18.14 5.02
C LEU A 204 -6.44 -17.85 5.47
N LYS A 205 -7.03 -16.73 5.05
CA LYS A 205 -8.42 -16.37 5.38
C LYS A 205 -9.42 -17.29 4.67
N HIS A 206 -9.14 -17.66 3.42
CA HIS A 206 -10.02 -18.50 2.61
C HIS A 206 -9.78 -20.01 2.82
N LYS A 207 -8.62 -20.40 3.35
CA LYS A 207 -8.21 -21.78 3.66
C LYS A 207 -8.09 -22.71 2.45
N GLU A 208 -7.76 -22.17 1.28
CA GLU A 208 -7.93 -22.91 0.02
C GLU A 208 -6.70 -23.68 -0.46
N ASP A 209 -5.47 -23.17 -0.25
CA ASP A 209 -4.28 -23.76 -0.86
C ASP A 209 -3.07 -23.80 0.08
N GLN A 210 -2.99 -24.87 0.87
CA GLN A 210 -1.86 -25.12 1.78
C GLN A 210 -0.51 -25.16 1.04
N SER A 211 -0.48 -25.73 -0.16
CA SER A 211 0.77 -25.95 -0.91
C SER A 211 1.37 -24.63 -1.42
N PHE A 212 0.49 -23.73 -1.87
CA PHE A 212 0.88 -22.40 -2.29
C PHE A 212 1.32 -21.54 -1.10
N ILE A 213 0.57 -21.53 0.00
CA ILE A 213 0.95 -20.78 1.20
C ILE A 213 2.32 -21.23 1.72
N GLN A 214 2.57 -22.55 1.77
CA GLN A 214 3.87 -23.10 2.17
C GLN A 214 5.00 -22.62 1.24
N THR A 215 4.75 -22.55 -0.07
CA THR A 215 5.70 -22.03 -1.06
C THR A 215 6.02 -20.55 -0.79
N LEU A 216 5.00 -19.74 -0.52
CA LEU A 216 5.18 -18.33 -0.20
C LEU A 216 5.96 -18.15 1.11
N ILE A 217 5.61 -18.89 2.17
CA ILE A 217 6.34 -18.85 3.46
C ILE A 217 7.82 -19.18 3.25
N ASN A 218 8.13 -20.25 2.52
CA ASN A 218 9.51 -20.63 2.24
C ASN A 218 10.27 -19.53 1.49
N LYS A 219 9.60 -18.82 0.56
CA LYS A 219 10.18 -17.66 -0.12
C LYS A 219 10.41 -16.50 0.83
N THR A 220 9.47 -16.14 1.70
CA THR A 220 9.64 -15.02 2.64
C THR A 220 10.88 -15.18 3.53
N LYS A 221 11.25 -16.41 3.91
CA LYS A 221 12.45 -16.71 4.71
C LYS A 221 13.77 -16.40 4.00
N GLN A 222 13.76 -16.30 2.67
CA GLN A 222 14.96 -15.97 1.87
C GLN A 222 15.24 -14.46 1.86
N PHE A 223 14.28 -13.63 2.27
CA PHE A 223 14.44 -12.18 2.28
C PHE A 223 15.26 -11.73 3.47
N GLN A 224 16.37 -11.04 3.19
CA GLN A 224 17.13 -10.30 4.20
C GLN A 224 16.58 -8.88 4.28
N VAL A 225 15.73 -8.63 5.27
CA VAL A 225 15.13 -7.32 5.58
C VAL A 225 15.46 -6.90 7.01
N SER A 226 15.60 -5.59 7.22
CA SER A 226 15.94 -5.02 8.53
C SER A 226 14.75 -4.38 9.25
N ASP A 227 13.62 -4.21 8.56
CA ASP A 227 12.40 -3.66 9.14
C ASP A 227 11.77 -4.68 10.12
N PRO A 228 11.77 -4.39 11.44
CA PRO A 228 11.23 -5.29 12.44
C PRO A 228 9.75 -5.60 12.22
N LEU A 229 8.99 -4.67 11.65
CA LEU A 229 7.56 -4.87 11.39
C LEU A 229 7.33 -5.96 10.32
N LEU A 230 8.15 -5.97 9.26
CA LEU A 230 8.07 -6.99 8.22
C LEU A 230 8.52 -8.35 8.74
N VAL A 231 9.57 -8.40 9.56
CA VAL A 231 10.07 -9.66 10.15
C VAL A 231 9.03 -10.23 11.13
N ALA A 232 8.49 -9.41 12.02
CA ALA A 232 7.43 -9.83 12.95
C ALA A 232 6.20 -10.36 12.19
N LYS A 233 5.83 -9.72 11.08
CA LYS A 233 4.71 -10.17 10.25
C LYS A 233 4.97 -11.55 9.62
N ASN A 234 6.19 -11.85 9.17
CA ASN A 234 6.52 -13.19 8.68
C ASN A 234 6.27 -14.25 9.76
N HIS A 235 6.77 -14.02 10.98
CA HIS A 235 6.58 -14.94 12.10
C HIS A 235 5.11 -15.10 12.48
N TYR A 236 4.34 -14.01 12.47
CA TYR A 236 2.90 -14.05 12.69
C TYR A 236 2.17 -14.91 11.65
N LEU A 237 2.45 -14.70 10.35
CA LEU A 237 1.83 -15.47 9.27
C LEU A 237 2.25 -16.95 9.30
N GLU A 238 3.50 -17.24 9.65
CA GLU A 238 3.98 -18.60 9.88
C GLU A 238 3.24 -19.28 11.04
N GLY A 239 3.07 -18.58 12.16
CA GLY A 239 2.28 -19.09 13.30
C GLY A 239 0.83 -19.40 12.93
N LYS A 240 0.19 -18.52 12.13
CA LYS A 240 -1.16 -18.74 11.60
C LYS A 240 -1.23 -19.97 10.68
N PHE A 241 -0.24 -20.14 9.81
CA PHE A 241 -0.16 -21.32 8.92
C PHE A 241 -0.01 -22.62 9.71
N ILE A 242 0.92 -22.67 10.65
CA ILE A 242 1.15 -23.84 11.52
C ILE A 242 -0.13 -24.21 12.26
N GLN A 243 -0.81 -23.22 12.86
CA GLN A 243 -2.07 -23.45 13.57
C GLN A 243 -3.17 -23.99 12.65
N THR A 244 -3.33 -23.36 11.48
CA THR A 244 -4.46 -23.62 10.59
C THR A 244 -4.35 -24.96 9.88
N TYR A 245 -3.14 -25.34 9.44
CA TYR A 245 -2.92 -26.50 8.57
C TYR A 245 -2.12 -27.64 9.20
N LEU A 246 -1.25 -27.34 10.15
CA LEU A 246 -0.45 -28.38 10.83
C LEU A 246 -1.07 -28.77 12.18
N HIS A 247 -2.02 -27.99 12.68
CA HIS A 247 -2.68 -28.19 13.98
C HIS A 247 -1.68 -28.32 15.14
N ASP A 248 -0.57 -27.59 15.07
CA ASP A 248 0.48 -27.56 16.09
C ASP A 248 0.43 -26.24 16.88
N ASP A 249 -0.33 -26.26 17.98
CA ASP A 249 -0.47 -25.10 18.87
C ASP A 249 0.85 -24.69 19.52
N SER A 250 1.76 -25.64 19.77
CA SER A 250 3.05 -25.35 20.40
C SER A 250 3.98 -24.63 19.43
N GLY A 251 4.07 -25.12 18.19
CA GLY A 251 4.81 -24.47 17.11
C GLY A 251 4.24 -23.11 16.75
N SER A 252 2.91 -23.01 16.67
CA SER A 252 2.22 -21.74 16.44
C SER A 252 2.50 -20.71 17.55
N LEU A 253 2.39 -21.12 18.82
CA LEU A 253 2.69 -20.26 19.96
C LEU A 253 4.15 -19.79 19.97
N ALA A 254 5.10 -20.66 19.60
CA ALA A 254 6.51 -20.29 19.49
C ALA A 254 6.72 -19.22 18.41
N ALA A 255 6.10 -19.37 17.24
CA ALA A 255 6.16 -18.39 16.17
C ALA A 255 5.54 -17.04 16.58
N PHE A 256 4.39 -17.03 17.26
CA PHE A 256 3.77 -15.79 17.73
C PHE A 256 4.62 -15.06 18.77
N LYS A 257 5.26 -15.78 19.70
CA LYS A 257 6.18 -15.16 20.67
C LYS A 257 7.37 -14.51 19.96
N LEU A 258 7.97 -15.20 18.98
CA LEU A 258 9.07 -14.65 18.19
C LEU A 258 8.64 -13.40 17.41
N ALA A 259 7.43 -13.40 16.86
CA ALA A 259 6.80 -12.22 16.26
C ALA A 259 6.70 -11.04 17.24
N LEU A 260 6.25 -11.29 18.48
CA LEU A 260 6.13 -10.25 19.51
C LEU A 260 7.50 -9.71 19.94
N GLU A 261 8.49 -10.59 20.13
CA GLU A 261 9.86 -10.24 20.53
C GLU A 261 10.60 -9.43 19.45
N THR A 262 10.20 -9.60 18.18
CA THR A 262 10.77 -8.87 17.05
C THR A 262 10.29 -7.41 16.99
N LEU A 263 9.07 -7.12 17.48
CA LEU A 263 8.53 -5.77 17.42
C LEU A 263 9.25 -4.81 18.38
N ASP A 264 9.37 -3.56 17.98
CA ASP A 264 9.86 -2.50 18.86
C ASP A 264 8.98 -2.41 20.12
N THR A 265 9.60 -2.17 21.28
CA THR A 265 8.92 -2.20 22.58
C THR A 265 7.76 -1.19 22.66
N ASP A 266 7.93 -0.04 22.01
CA ASP A 266 6.99 1.09 21.94
C ASP A 266 6.05 1.04 20.72
N TYR A 267 6.09 -0.02 19.91
CA TYR A 267 5.14 -0.20 18.82
C TYR A 267 3.75 -0.52 19.39
N ASP A 268 2.77 0.36 19.16
CA ASP A 268 1.38 0.20 19.60
C ASP A 268 0.39 0.01 18.43
N GLY A 269 0.85 -0.65 17.36
CA GLY A 269 0.03 -0.88 16.16
C GLY A 269 -0.76 -2.19 16.16
N LEU A 270 -1.66 -2.32 15.17
CA LEU A 270 -2.61 -3.43 15.05
C LEU A 270 -1.96 -4.83 15.03
N LEU A 271 -0.79 -4.97 14.40
CA LEU A 271 -0.11 -6.28 14.33
C LEU A 271 0.24 -6.81 15.73
N LYS A 272 0.65 -5.94 16.66
CA LYS A 272 0.94 -6.34 18.05
C LYS A 272 -0.32 -6.79 18.77
N ALA A 273 -1.43 -6.10 18.56
CA ALA A 273 -2.72 -6.50 19.11
C ALA A 273 -3.14 -7.88 18.62
N ASP A 274 -2.97 -8.16 17.32
CA ASP A 274 -3.28 -9.47 16.72
C ASP A 274 -2.37 -10.58 17.26
N ILE A 275 -1.06 -10.34 17.37
CA ILE A 275 -0.11 -11.30 17.95
C ILE A 275 -0.47 -11.62 19.41
N LEU A 276 -0.75 -10.59 20.22
CA LEU A 276 -1.12 -10.77 21.62
C LEU A 276 -2.44 -11.54 21.75
N TYR A 277 -3.43 -11.21 20.92
CA TYR A 277 -4.69 -11.94 20.86
C TYR A 277 -4.46 -13.43 20.60
N GLU A 278 -3.65 -13.78 19.61
CA GLU A 278 -3.34 -15.17 19.28
C GLU A 278 -2.62 -15.92 20.41
N ILE A 279 -1.64 -15.26 21.06
CA ILE A 279 -0.92 -15.84 22.20
C ILE A 279 -1.87 -16.14 23.36
N ILE A 280 -2.75 -15.20 23.70
CA ILE A 280 -3.68 -15.38 24.83
C ILE A 280 -4.70 -16.46 24.50
N ARG A 281 -5.25 -16.45 23.27
CA ARG A 281 -6.22 -17.46 22.79
C ARG A 281 -5.68 -18.89 22.93
N LEU A 282 -4.41 -19.10 22.60
CA LEU A 282 -3.77 -20.42 22.71
C LEU A 282 -3.44 -20.84 24.15
N LYS A 283 -3.25 -19.88 25.07
CA LYS A 283 -2.89 -20.16 26.46
C LYS A 283 -4.09 -20.29 27.38
N GLU A 284 -5.12 -19.49 27.15
CA GLU A 284 -6.24 -19.28 28.06
C GLU A 284 -7.58 -19.21 27.29
N PRO A 285 -7.99 -20.30 26.60
CA PRO A 285 -9.16 -20.29 25.71
C PRO A 285 -10.49 -20.03 26.45
N ASP A 286 -10.59 -20.39 27.73
CA ASP A 286 -11.82 -20.30 28.52
C ASP A 286 -11.99 -18.96 29.27
N TYR A 287 -11.12 -17.98 29.02
CA TYR A 287 -11.14 -16.70 29.73
C TYR A 287 -12.26 -15.80 29.20
N LEU A 288 -13.17 -15.33 30.06
CA LEU A 288 -14.38 -14.60 29.64
C LEU A 288 -14.05 -13.29 28.89
N GLN A 289 -12.92 -12.68 29.23
CA GLN A 289 -12.35 -11.51 28.56
C GLN A 289 -11.90 -11.84 27.12
N MET A 290 -11.53 -13.09 26.83
CA MET A 290 -11.19 -13.53 25.49
C MET A 290 -12.39 -13.55 24.55
N GLN A 291 -13.60 -13.83 25.04
CA GLN A 291 -14.81 -13.72 24.22
C GLN A 291 -15.07 -12.27 23.78
N ALA A 292 -14.84 -11.30 24.68
CA ALA A 292 -14.96 -9.87 24.37
C ALA A 292 -13.86 -9.40 23.39
N LEU A 293 -12.63 -9.88 23.57
CA LEU A 293 -11.50 -9.63 22.67
C LEU A 293 -11.74 -10.26 21.28
N GLU A 294 -12.29 -11.46 21.21
CA GLU A 294 -12.63 -12.14 19.96
C GLU A 294 -13.73 -11.38 19.20
N LEU A 295 -14.79 -10.94 19.89
CA LEU A 295 -15.81 -10.08 19.29
C LEU A 295 -15.21 -8.78 18.76
N TYR A 296 -14.31 -8.14 19.51
CA TYR A 296 -13.66 -6.91 19.07
C TYR A 296 -12.73 -7.14 17.86
N HIS A 297 -11.93 -8.21 17.90
CA HIS A 297 -11.02 -8.59 16.81
C HIS A 297 -11.80 -8.89 15.52
N ASN A 298 -12.88 -9.66 15.60
CA ASN A 298 -13.74 -9.98 14.46
C ASN A 298 -14.34 -8.72 13.81
N ASN A 299 -14.68 -7.70 14.60
CA ASN A 299 -15.18 -6.42 14.07
C ASN A 299 -14.07 -5.55 13.41
N LEU A 300 -12.80 -5.76 13.76
CA LEU A 300 -11.66 -5.00 13.22
C LEU A 300 -10.90 -5.72 12.11
N GLN A 301 -11.10 -7.01 11.92
CA GLN A 301 -10.32 -7.85 11.01
C GLN A 301 -10.33 -7.32 9.56
N ASN A 302 -11.43 -6.70 9.13
CA ASN A 302 -11.53 -6.08 7.80
C ASN A 302 -10.67 -4.81 7.65
N ASN A 303 -10.43 -4.07 8.74
CA ASN A 303 -9.64 -2.82 8.70
C ASN A 303 -8.13 -3.09 8.58
N PHE A 304 -7.63 -4.20 9.12
CA PHE A 304 -6.21 -4.56 9.03
C PHE A 304 -5.78 -4.83 7.59
N LEU A 305 -6.55 -5.68 6.90
CA LEU A 305 -6.35 -6.01 5.48
C LEU A 305 -6.40 -4.74 4.62
N PHE A 306 -7.38 -3.86 4.89
CA PHE A 306 -7.55 -2.59 4.21
C PHE A 306 -6.32 -1.68 4.34
N THR A 307 -5.72 -1.60 5.54
CA THR A 307 -4.54 -0.76 5.79
C THR A 307 -3.31 -1.25 5.03
N HIS A 308 -3.08 -2.57 5.01
CA HIS A 308 -1.96 -3.21 4.32
C HIS A 308 -2.05 -3.10 2.81
N PHE A 309 -3.25 -3.30 2.27
CA PHE A 309 -3.52 -3.14 0.85
C PHE A 309 -3.28 -1.70 0.41
N HIS A 310 -3.79 -0.70 1.13
CA HIS A 310 -3.66 0.70 0.74
C HIS A 310 -2.21 1.18 0.68
N GLU A 311 -1.35 0.74 1.61
CA GLU A 311 0.07 1.12 1.59
C GLU A 311 0.84 0.53 0.40
N LEU A 312 0.40 -0.62 -0.13
CA LEU A 312 0.98 -1.27 -1.30
C LEU A 312 0.37 -0.82 -2.62
N ALA A 313 -0.91 -0.44 -2.62
CA ALA A 313 -1.68 -0.09 -3.80
C ALA A 313 -1.62 1.42 -4.14
N LEU A 314 -1.36 2.31 -3.19
CA LEU A 314 -1.34 3.73 -3.53
C LEU A 314 -0.08 4.10 -4.34
N PRO A 315 -0.21 4.85 -5.45
CA PRO A 315 0.95 5.41 -6.15
C PRO A 315 1.77 6.33 -5.24
N ALA A 316 3.06 6.42 -5.54
CA ALA A 316 3.91 7.39 -4.88
C ALA A 316 3.48 8.82 -5.27
N PHE A 317 3.53 9.73 -4.30
CA PHE A 317 3.42 11.16 -4.57
C PHE A 317 4.50 11.60 -5.55
N ARG A 318 4.12 12.35 -6.59
CA ARG A 318 5.07 12.95 -7.54
C ARG A 318 5.53 14.31 -7.03
N TYR A 319 6.83 14.59 -7.07
CA TYR A 319 7.42 15.87 -6.63
C TYR A 319 8.21 16.53 -7.74
#